data_AF-A0AAV9LKW9-F1
#
_entry.id   AF-A0AAV9LKW9-F1
#
_cell.length_a   1.000
_cell.length_b   1.000
_cell.length_c   1.000
_cell.angle_alpha   90.00
_cell.angle_beta   90.00
_cell.angle_gamma   90.00
#
_symmetry.space_group_name_H-M   'P 1'
#
loop_
_entity.id
_entity.type
_entity.pdbx_description
1 polymer ?
#
loop_
_entity_poly.entity_id
_entity_poly.type
_entity_poly.pdbx_seq_one_letter_code
_entity_poly.pdbx_strand_id
1 'polypeptide(L)'
;MPSLRHRQWTQMLNCLQNARDVFERAVSYLRISAPELKKERGMLLEEWLNMESSFGELGDVNLVHAKLPKKLTKRRQIDMEDGPAVYEEYIDYLFPEEMQANNLKILASAYKWKKQRVASED
;
A
#
# COMPACT_ATOMS: atom_id res chain seq x y z
N MET A 1 -28.39 32.45 11.50
CA MET A 1 -28.50 30.97 11.40
C MET A 1 -27.82 30.52 10.11
N PRO A 2 -26.97 29.48 10.11
CA PRO A 2 -26.36 28.99 8.89
C PRO A 2 -27.42 28.42 7.93
N SER A 3 -27.21 28.65 6.63
CA SER A 3 -28.11 28.18 5.58
C SER A 3 -28.20 26.65 5.58
N LEU A 4 -29.31 26.10 5.07
CA LEU A 4 -29.48 24.64 4.93
C LEU A 4 -28.35 24.03 4.09
N ARG A 5 -27.90 24.73 3.05
CA ARG A 5 -26.77 24.32 2.20
C ARG A 5 -25.46 24.24 3.01
N HIS A 6 -25.18 25.22 3.86
CA HIS A 6 -23.99 25.20 4.71
C HIS A 6 -24.01 24.07 5.74
N ARG A 7 -25.19 23.79 6.32
CA ARG A 7 -25.37 22.66 7.26
C ARG A 7 -25.20 21.29 6.59
N GLN A 8 -25.74 21.11 5.39
CA GLN A 8 -25.54 19.88 4.62
C GLN A 8 -24.08 19.68 4.23
N TRP A 9 -23.41 20.75 3.78
CA TRP A 9 -21.99 20.71 3.41
C TRP A 9 -21.11 20.30 4.59
N THR A 10 -21.28 20.96 5.74
CA THR A 10 -20.52 20.63 6.97
C THR A 10 -20.78 19.21 7.44
N GLN A 11 -22.01 18.72 7.32
CA GLN A 11 -22.34 17.33 7.63
C GLN A 11 -21.66 16.35 6.68
N MET A 12 -21.66 16.58 5.37
CA MET A 12 -20.97 15.74 4.40
C MET A 12 -19.47 15.67 4.68
N LEU A 13 -18.86 16.81 5.03
CA LEU A 13 -17.43 16.90 5.36
C LEU A 13 -17.08 16.08 6.61
N ASN A 14 -17.92 16.13 7.64
CA ASN A 14 -17.76 15.30 8.84
C ASN A 14 -17.94 13.81 8.54
N CYS A 15 -18.95 13.44 7.74
CA CYS A 15 -19.14 12.04 7.33
C CYS A 15 -17.93 11.51 6.55
N LEU A 16 -17.40 12.31 5.64
CA LEU A 16 -16.21 11.98 4.86
C LEU A 16 -14.99 11.78 5.76
N GLN A 17 -14.76 12.69 6.71
CA GLN A 17 -13.64 12.55 7.65
C GLN A 17 -13.76 11.29 8.51
N ASN A 18 -14.95 11.00 9.03
CA ASN A 18 -15.19 9.78 9.81
C ASN A 18 -14.95 8.52 8.98
N ALA A 19 -15.34 8.52 7.69
CA ALA A 19 -15.09 7.41 6.79
C ALA A 19 -13.58 7.20 6.56
N ARG A 20 -12.83 8.28 6.32
CA ARG A 20 -11.35 8.24 6.22
C ARG A 20 -10.72 7.63 7.46
N ASP A 21 -11.17 8.02 8.65
CA ASP A 21 -10.64 7.49 9.91
C ASP A 21 -10.92 5.98 10.10
N VAL A 22 -12.03 5.48 9.55
CA VAL A 22 -12.32 4.03 9.53
C VAL A 22 -11.38 3.31 8.56
N PHE A 23 -11.22 3.82 7.34
CA PHE A 23 -10.33 3.24 6.34
C PHE A 23 -8.87 3.23 6.83
N GLU A 24 -8.37 4.33 7.39
CA GLU A 24 -7.01 4.40 7.95
C GLU A 24 -6.78 3.36 9.04
N ARG A 25 -7.73 3.20 9.96
CA ARG A 25 -7.63 2.18 11.02
C ARG A 25 -7.59 0.77 10.44
N ALA A 26 -8.45 0.47 9.46
CA ALA A 26 -8.49 -0.83 8.81
C ALA A 26 -7.20 -1.12 8.01
N VAL A 27 -6.70 -0.14 7.25
CA VAL A 27 -5.42 -0.24 6.53
C VAL A 27 -4.25 -0.44 7.49
N SER A 28 -4.22 0.31 8.61
CA SER A 28 -3.19 0.16 9.63
C SER A 28 -3.24 -1.21 10.29
N TYR A 29 -4.43 -1.74 10.56
CA TYR A 29 -4.60 -3.10 11.09
C TYR A 29 -4.06 -4.15 10.12
N LEU A 30 -4.45 -4.11 8.84
CA LEU A 30 -3.93 -5.05 7.84
C LEU A 30 -2.43 -4.92 7.65
N ARG A 31 -1.85 -3.72 7.81
CA ARG A 31 -0.40 -3.52 7.73
C ARG A 31 0.35 -4.16 8.91
N ILE A 32 -0.18 -4.04 10.13
CA ILE A 32 0.55 -4.42 11.36
C ILE A 32 0.21 -5.84 11.79
N SER A 33 -1.07 -6.19 11.79
CA SER A 33 -1.59 -7.41 12.41
C SER A 33 -1.76 -8.57 11.41
N ALA A 34 -1.92 -8.28 10.12
CA ALA A 34 -2.14 -9.28 9.07
C ALA A 34 -1.38 -8.95 7.77
N PRO A 35 -0.03 -8.79 7.82
CA PRO A 35 0.79 -8.35 6.69
C PRO A 35 0.76 -9.31 5.48
N GLU A 36 0.36 -10.56 5.68
CA GLU A 36 0.14 -11.56 4.63
C GLU A 36 -1.13 -11.29 3.79
N LEU A 37 -2.12 -10.58 4.34
CA LEU A 37 -3.38 -10.24 3.67
C LEU A 37 -3.25 -9.02 2.76
N LYS A 38 -2.26 -9.07 1.88
CA LYS A 38 -1.91 -7.97 0.99
C LYS A 38 -2.99 -7.70 -0.07
N LYS A 39 -3.67 -8.74 -0.53
CA LYS A 39 -4.76 -8.65 -1.50
C LYS A 39 -5.94 -7.90 -0.89
N GLU A 40 -6.32 -8.25 0.33
CA GLU A 40 -7.41 -7.65 1.09
C GLU A 40 -7.11 -6.19 1.39
N ARG A 41 -5.86 -5.87 1.77
CA ARG A 41 -5.41 -4.48 1.93
C ARG A 41 -5.49 -3.70 0.61
N GLY A 42 -5.12 -4.32 -0.51
CA GLY A 42 -5.27 -3.74 -1.84
C GLY A 42 -6.73 -3.42 -2.18
N MET A 43 -7.63 -4.39 -1.97
CA MET A 43 -9.07 -4.22 -2.19
C MET A 43 -9.67 -3.11 -1.32
N LEU A 44 -9.26 -3.03 -0.05
CA LEU A 44 -9.71 -1.97 0.86
C LEU A 44 -9.29 -0.58 0.36
N LEU A 45 -8.07 -0.44 -0.20
CA LEU A 45 -7.60 0.82 -0.78
C LEU A 45 -8.32 1.16 -2.09
N GLU A 46 -8.64 0.17 -2.93
CA GLU A 46 -9.48 0.38 -4.12
C GLU A 46 -10.86 0.89 -3.73
N GLU A 47 -11.48 0.33 -2.68
CA GLU A 47 -12.78 0.79 -2.18
C GLU A 47 -12.73 2.18 -1.54
N TRP A 48 -11.64 2.50 -0.82
CA TRP A 48 -11.43 3.86 -0.33
C TRP A 48 -11.31 4.85 -1.49
N LEU A 49 -10.60 4.51 -2.57
CA LEU A 49 -10.50 5.35 -3.75
C LEU A 49 -11.87 5.63 -4.38
N ASN A 50 -12.72 4.60 -4.49
CA ASN A 50 -14.09 4.72 -4.98
C ASN A 50 -14.92 5.64 -4.08
N MET A 51 -14.78 5.49 -2.75
CA MET A 51 -15.43 6.35 -1.78
C MET A 51 -15.01 7.81 -1.97
N GLU A 52 -13.71 8.13 -2.04
CA GLU A 52 -13.24 9.50 -2.26
C GLU A 52 -13.79 10.09 -3.58
N SER A 53 -13.80 9.29 -4.65
CA SER A 53 -14.37 9.71 -5.94
C SER A 53 -15.86 10.04 -5.85
N SER A 54 -16.61 9.29 -5.03
CA SER A 54 -18.07 9.47 -4.86
C SER A 54 -18.45 10.81 -4.21
N PHE A 55 -17.55 11.43 -3.45
CA PHE A 55 -17.77 12.73 -2.80
C PHE A 55 -17.44 13.94 -3.71
N GLY A 56 -16.97 13.71 -4.94
CA GLY A 56 -16.68 14.76 -5.91
C GLY A 56 -15.62 15.75 -5.40
N GLU A 57 -15.95 17.05 -5.40
CA GLU A 57 -15.03 18.13 -4.99
C GLU A 57 -14.60 18.06 -3.51
N LEU A 58 -15.36 17.37 -2.65
CA LEU A 58 -15.01 17.21 -1.24
C LEU A 58 -14.01 16.07 -1.01
N GLY A 59 -14.00 15.10 -1.92
CA GLY A 59 -13.10 13.96 -1.88
C GLY A 59 -11.69 14.32 -2.33
N ASP A 60 -10.72 13.50 -1.93
CA ASP A 60 -9.36 13.59 -2.42
C ASP A 60 -8.80 12.20 -2.72
N VAL A 61 -8.90 11.83 -4.00
CA VAL A 61 -8.41 10.55 -4.51
C VAL A 61 -6.89 10.42 -4.42
N ASN A 62 -6.15 11.53 -4.36
CA ASN A 62 -4.68 11.51 -4.34
C ASN A 62 -4.16 10.94 -3.00
N LEU A 63 -4.90 11.15 -1.91
CA LEU A 63 -4.59 10.57 -0.60
C LEU A 63 -4.47 9.06 -0.66
N VAL A 64 -5.35 8.41 -1.42
CA VAL A 64 -5.42 6.95 -1.54
C VAL A 64 -4.50 6.45 -2.65
N HIS A 65 -4.40 7.19 -3.76
CA HIS A 65 -3.53 6.81 -4.89
C HIS A 65 -2.06 6.67 -4.48
N ALA A 66 -1.58 7.51 -3.56
CA ALA A 66 -0.23 7.42 -3.01
C ALA A 66 0.03 6.14 -2.18
N LYS A 67 -1.02 5.44 -1.76
CA LYS A 67 -0.96 4.22 -0.93
C LYS A 67 -1.18 2.94 -1.72
N LEU A 68 -1.68 3.03 -2.96
CA LEU A 68 -2.05 1.87 -3.76
C LEU A 68 -0.85 0.95 -4.02
N PRO A 69 -1.02 -0.37 -3.89
CA PRO A 69 0.02 -1.33 -4.21
C PRO A 69 0.21 -1.48 -5.72
N LYS A 70 1.43 -1.83 -6.12
CA LYS A 70 1.71 -2.34 -7.47
C LYS A 70 1.42 -3.83 -7.51
N LYS A 71 0.61 -4.27 -8.46
CA LYS A 71 0.36 -5.70 -8.75
C LYS A 71 1.58 -6.27 -9.48
N LEU A 72 2.15 -7.35 -8.96
CA LEU A 72 3.31 -8.05 -9.52
C LEU A 72 2.96 -9.52 -9.75
N THR A 73 3.16 -10.02 -10.96
CA THR A 73 3.03 -11.45 -11.24
C THR A 73 4.36 -12.14 -10.92
N LYS A 74 4.33 -13.10 -9.99
CA LYS A 74 5.50 -13.90 -9.62
C LYS A 74 5.27 -15.37 -9.97
N ARG A 75 6.36 -16.06 -10.32
CA ARG A 75 6.36 -17.51 -10.60
C ARG A 75 7.08 -18.21 -9.44
N ARG A 76 6.42 -19.18 -8.80
CA ARG A 76 7.06 -20.06 -7.82
C ARG A 76 7.05 -21.49 -8.34
N GLN A 77 8.16 -22.18 -8.14
CA GLN A 77 8.26 -23.62 -8.37
C GLN A 77 7.59 -24.37 -7.20
N ILE A 78 6.71 -25.29 -7.53
CA ILE A 78 6.11 -26.26 -6.62
C ILE A 78 6.84 -27.58 -6.86
N ASP A 79 7.55 -28.04 -5.84
CA ASP A 79 8.18 -29.35 -5.87
C ASP A 79 7.09 -30.39 -5.56
N MET A 80 6.77 -31.22 -6.56
CA MET A 80 5.94 -32.41 -6.37
C MET A 80 6.84 -33.61 -6.08
N GLU A 81 6.43 -34.45 -5.14
CA GLU A 81 7.21 -35.57 -4.59
C GLU A 81 7.61 -36.62 -5.66
N ASP A 82 6.93 -36.66 -6.81
CA ASP A 82 7.15 -37.68 -7.86
C ASP A 82 6.84 -37.19 -9.30
N GLY A 83 7.01 -35.90 -9.60
CA GLY A 83 6.65 -35.33 -10.92
C GLY A 83 7.47 -34.13 -11.37
N PRO A 84 7.36 -33.72 -12.66
CA PRO A 84 8.07 -32.55 -13.18
C PRO A 84 7.63 -31.28 -12.45
N ALA A 85 8.60 -30.39 -12.19
CA ALA A 85 8.38 -29.13 -11.49
C ALA A 85 7.22 -28.32 -12.08
N VAL A 86 6.19 -28.05 -11.28
CA VAL A 86 5.03 -27.25 -11.67
C VAL A 86 5.27 -25.80 -11.25
N TYR A 87 5.12 -24.86 -12.18
CA TYR A 87 5.23 -23.43 -11.89
C TYR A 87 3.84 -22.84 -11.66
N GLU A 88 3.60 -22.24 -10.49
CA GLU A 88 2.38 -21.48 -10.22
C GLU A 88 2.65 -19.98 -10.34
N GLU A 89 1.78 -19.30 -11.09
CA GLU A 89 1.75 -17.84 -11.17
C GLU A 89 0.86 -17.29 -10.05
N TYR A 90 1.45 -16.50 -9.15
CA TYR A 90 0.71 -15.82 -8.09
C TYR A 90 0.87 -14.30 -8.22
N ILE A 91 -0.21 -13.59 -7.92
CA ILE A 91 -0.23 -12.12 -7.88
C ILE A 91 0.23 -11.70 -6.49
N ASP A 92 1.38 -11.05 -6.44
CA ASP A 92 1.88 -10.36 -5.25
C ASP A 92 1.54 -8.86 -5.33
N TYR A 93 1.48 -8.22 -4.18
CA TYR A 93 1.19 -6.80 -4.04
C TYR A 93 2.37 -6.13 -3.35
N LEU A 94 2.96 -5.13 -4.02
CA LEU A 94 4.07 -4.36 -3.47
C LEU A 94 3.58 -2.97 -3.08
N PHE A 95 3.56 -2.68 -1.78
CA PHE A 95 3.13 -1.37 -1.28
C PHE A 95 4.25 -0.33 -1.41
N PRO A 96 3.92 0.97 -1.58
CA PRO A 96 4.91 2.04 -1.69
C PRO A 96 5.90 2.10 -0.52
N GLU A 97 5.44 1.81 0.70
CA GLU A 97 6.25 1.74 1.92
C GLU A 97 7.34 0.65 1.82
N GLU A 98 7.02 -0.49 1.21
CA GLU A 98 7.95 -1.61 1.01
C GLU A 98 8.99 -1.29 -0.07
N MET A 99 8.60 -0.53 -1.11
CA MET A 99 9.53 -0.04 -2.13
C MET A 99 10.60 0.87 -1.53
N GLN A 100 10.20 1.82 -0.68
CA GLN A 100 11.12 2.74 -0.03
C GLN A 100 12.11 2.01 0.87
N ALA A 101 11.63 1.05 1.67
CA ALA A 101 12.49 0.26 2.56
C ALA A 101 13.56 -0.56 1.79
N ASN A 102 13.21 -1.10 0.62
CA ASN A 102 14.16 -1.84 -0.22
C ASN A 102 15.24 -0.94 -0.82
N ASN A 103 14.88 0.25 -1.32
CA ASN A 103 15.84 1.21 -1.86
C ASN A 103 16.89 1.65 -0.82
N LEU A 104 16.47 1.88 0.42
CA LEU A 104 17.36 2.26 1.52
C LEU A 104 18.38 1.15 1.86
N LYS A 105 17.96 -0.11 1.82
CA LYS A 105 18.86 -1.26 2.04
C LYS A 105 19.94 -1.37 0.96
N ILE A 106 19.60 -1.11 -0.30
CA ILE A 106 20.56 -1.11 -1.42
C ILE A 106 21.62 -0.01 -1.22
N LEU A 107 21.19 1.22 -0.91
CA LEU A 107 22.10 2.34 -0.65
C LEU A 107 23.03 2.08 0.55
N ALA A 108 22.51 1.51 1.64
CA ALA A 108 23.32 1.16 2.80
C ALA A 108 24.39 0.10 2.47
N SER A 109 24.04 -0.91 1.67
CA SER A 109 24.99 -1.93 1.20
C SER A 109 26.06 -1.34 0.29
N ALA A 110 25.69 -0.44 -0.63
CA ALA A 110 26.64 0.26 -1.49
C ALA A 110 27.64 1.11 -0.69
N TYR A 111 27.17 1.82 0.34
CA TYR A 111 28.03 2.60 1.24
C TYR A 111 29.03 1.70 1.99
N LYS A 112 28.56 0.56 2.52
CA LYS A 112 29.44 -0.44 3.17
C LYS A 112 30.51 -0.98 2.22
N TRP A 113 30.13 -1.31 0.99
CA TRP A 113 31.07 -1.79 -0.03
C TRP A 113 32.15 -0.74 -0.35
N LYS A 114 31.76 0.53 -0.53
CA LYS A 114 32.72 1.61 -0.74
C LYS A 114 33.69 1.75 0.44
N LYS A 115 33.18 1.69 1.68
CA LYS A 115 34.01 1.78 2.88
C LYS A 115 35.02 0.63 2.98
N GLN A 116 34.61 -0.59 2.63
CA GLN A 116 35.50 -1.75 2.62
C GLN A 116 36.62 -1.62 1.57
N ARG A 117 36.33 -1.11 0.38
CA ARG A 117 37.34 -0.90 -0.67
C ARG A 117 38.39 0.12 -0.26
N VAL A 118 37.95 1.26 0.28
CA VAL A 118 38.87 2.33 0.73
C VAL A 118 39.73 1.84 1.89
N ALA A 119 39.19 1.03 2.82
CA ALA A 119 39.96 0.46 3.92
C ALA A 119 40.90 -0.70 3.52
N SER A 120 40.81 -1.20 2.28
CA SER A 120 41.72 -2.22 1.73
C SER A 120 42.77 -1.65 0.78
N GLU A 121 42.72 -0.34 0.50
CA GLU A 121 43.68 0.40 -0.34
C GLU A 121 44.73 1.16 0.51
N ASP A 122 44.74 0.94 1.83
CA ASP A 122 45.80 1.28 2.79
C ASP A 122 46.50 -0.02 3.27
#